data_AF-A0A1A5D527-F1
#
_entry.id   AF-A0A1A5D527-F1
#
_cell.length_a   1.000
_cell.length_b   1.000
_cell.length_c   1.000
_cell.angle_alpha   90.00
_cell.angle_beta   90.00
_cell.angle_gamma   90.00
#
_symmetry.space_group_name_H-M   'P 1'
#
loop_
_entity.id
_entity.type
_entity.pdbx_description
1 polymer ?
#
loop_
_entity_poly.entity_id
_entity_poly.type
_entity_poly.pdbx_seq_one_letter_code
_entity_poly.pdbx_strand_id
1 'polypeptide(L)' 'MTDTPDPTRCPLCGQRNSCSQADPDADGTLCWCFQTRIDPAALARVPPQLLDRACLCPRCAQSLPPDDEPA' A
#
# COMPACT_ATOMS: atom_id res chain seq x y z
N MET A 1 -0.26 7.27 22.42
CA MET A 1 -0.88 6.10 21.75
C MET A 1 0.00 5.82 20.55
N THR A 2 0.88 4.83 20.66
CA THR A 2 1.89 4.55 19.61
C THR A 2 1.24 3.63 18.59
N ASP A 3 0.59 4.23 17.60
CA ASP A 3 0.13 3.53 16.39
C ASP A 3 1.37 3.24 15.55
N THR A 4 2.06 2.15 15.87
CA THR A 4 3.11 1.64 14.99
C THR A 4 2.41 1.19 13.71
N PRO A 5 2.67 1.81 12.56
CA PRO A 5 1.98 1.45 11.32
C PRO A 5 2.29 0.00 10.98
N ASP A 6 1.23 -0.79 10.80
CA ASP A 6 1.38 -2.18 10.42
C ASP A 6 1.96 -2.26 8.99
N PRO A 7 3.16 -2.82 8.81
CA PRO A 7 3.84 -2.80 7.52
C PRO A 7 3.14 -3.66 6.47
N THR A 8 2.18 -4.51 6.85
CA THR A 8 1.37 -5.35 5.96
C THR A 8 0.05 -4.69 5.53
N ARG A 9 -0.26 -3.49 6.06
CA ARG A 9 -1.48 -2.74 5.75
C ARG A 9 -1.19 -1.48 4.95
N CYS A 10 -2.09 -1.18 4.03
CA CYS A 10 -2.03 0.01 3.20
C CYS A 10 -2.34 1.26 4.05
N PRO A 11 -1.48 2.29 4.06
CA PRO A 11 -1.70 3.51 4.84
C PRO A 11 -2.87 4.36 4.33
N LEU A 12 -3.34 4.13 3.10
CA LEU A 12 -4.43 4.91 2.48
C LEU A 12 -5.81 4.33 2.74
N CYS A 13 -5.95 3.00 2.82
CA CYS A 13 -7.25 2.33 2.94
C CYS A 13 -7.34 1.31 4.08
N GLY A 14 -6.24 1.05 4.78
CA GLY A 14 -6.16 0.08 5.88
C GLY A 14 -6.32 -1.39 5.46
N GLN A 15 -6.48 -1.71 4.17
CA GLN A 15 -6.53 -3.08 3.66
C GLN A 15 -5.14 -3.71 3.58
N ARG A 16 -5.05 -5.03 3.37
CA ARG A 16 -3.76 -5.69 3.12
C ARG A 16 -3.06 -5.07 1.90
N ASN A 17 -1.77 -4.81 2.02
CA ASN A 17 -0.97 -4.27 0.92
C ASN A 17 -0.44 -5.33 -0.05
N SER A 18 -0.57 -6.61 0.31
CA SER A 18 -0.06 -7.77 -0.45
C SER A 18 1.44 -7.67 -0.76
N CYS A 19 2.19 -6.95 0.06
CA CYS A 19 3.60 -6.65 -0.19
C CYS A 19 4.48 -7.79 0.32
N SER A 20 4.99 -8.65 -0.57
CA SER A 20 5.90 -9.75 -0.19
C SER A 20 7.18 -9.27 0.52
N GLN A 21 7.58 -8.01 0.34
CA GLN A 21 8.75 -7.44 1.03
C GLN A 21 8.47 -7.04 2.49
N ALA A 22 7.20 -6.79 2.83
CA ALA A 22 6.79 -6.39 4.17
C ALA A 22 6.17 -7.54 4.97
N ASP A 23 5.88 -8.65 4.29
CA ASP A 23 5.34 -9.87 4.87
C ASP A 23 6.49 -10.80 5.29
N PRO A 24 6.69 -11.08 6.58
CA PRO A 24 7.79 -11.92 7.06
C PRO A 24 7.61 -13.39 6.69
N ASP A 25 6.40 -13.81 6.33
CA ASP A 25 6.06 -15.17 5.91
C ASP A 25 6.20 -15.36 4.38
N ALA A 26 6.53 -14.31 3.62
CA ALA A 26 6.75 -14.40 2.20
C ALA A 26 8.09 -15.09 1.90
N ASP A 27 8.03 -16.13 1.07
CA ASP A 27 9.16 -17.01 0.72
C ASP A 27 10.15 -16.36 -0.27
N GLY A 28 10.44 -15.07 -0.13
CA GLY A 28 11.29 -14.31 -1.06
C GLY A 28 10.68 -14.10 -2.45
N THR A 29 9.35 -14.18 -2.55
CA THR A 29 8.64 -13.93 -3.82
C THR A 29 8.77 -12.47 -4.24
N LEU A 30 8.88 -12.24 -5.56
CA LEU A 30 8.86 -10.88 -6.11
C LEU A 30 7.53 -10.21 -5.74
N CYS A 31 7.61 -9.06 -5.09
CA CYS A 31 6.42 -8.28 -4.78
C CYS A 31 5.74 -7.83 -6.08
N TRP A 32 4.40 -7.84 -6.10
CA TRP A 32 3.61 -7.36 -7.23
C TRP A 32 3.97 -5.92 -7.62
N CYS A 33 4.40 -5.10 -6.65
CA CYS A 33 4.73 -3.70 -6.88
C CYS A 33 5.94 -3.50 -7.82
N PHE A 34 6.80 -4.51 -7.96
CA PHE A 34 7.93 -4.47 -8.91
C PHE A 34 7.51 -4.72 -10.36
N GLN A 35 6.34 -5.31 -10.57
CA GLN A 35 5.83 -5.67 -11.89
C GLN A 35 4.77 -4.69 -12.39
N THR A 36 4.43 -3.66 -11.60
CA THR A 36 3.44 -2.66 -11.98
C THR A 36 3.96 -1.24 -11.74
N ARG A 37 3.38 -0.28 -12.46
CA ARG A 37 3.65 1.13 -12.23
C ARG A 37 2.79 1.61 -11.06
N ILE A 38 3.44 2.13 -10.02
CA ILE A 38 2.76 2.85 -8.94
C ILE A 38 2.50 4.29 -9.43
N ASP A 39 1.26 4.73 -9.30
CA ASP A 39 0.85 6.08 -9.64
C ASP A 39 1.49 7.09 -8.67
N PRO A 40 2.24 8.11 -9.16
CA PRO A 40 2.80 9.14 -8.31
C PRO A 40 1.73 9.93 -7.52
N ALA A 41 0.50 10.04 -8.03
CA ALA A 41 -0.60 10.67 -7.31
C ALA A 41 -1.00 9.85 -6.06
N ALA A 42 -0.88 8.52 -6.12
CA ALA A 42 -1.08 7.67 -4.95
C ALA A 42 0.00 7.90 -3.89
N LEU A 43 1.26 8.03 -4.30
CA LEU A 43 2.38 8.32 -3.40
C LEU A 43 2.23 9.70 -2.74
N ALA A 44 1.77 10.70 -3.49
CA ALA A 44 1.52 12.04 -2.96
C ALA A 44 0.41 12.09 -1.89
N ARG A 45 -0.48 11.10 -1.86
CA ARG A 45 -1.55 10.97 -0.84
C ARG A 45 -1.07 10.29 0.44
N VAL A 46 0.10 9.65 0.43
CA VAL A 46 0.64 8.96 1.62
C VAL A 46 1.04 9.99 2.66
N PRO A 47 0.58 9.85 3.92
CA PRO A 47 1.05 10.70 5.00
C PRO A 47 2.58 10.64 5.10
N PRO A 48 3.29 11.77 5.26
CA PRO A 48 4.75 11.78 5.26
C PRO A 48 5.36 10.94 6.38
N GLN A 49 4.62 10.70 7.47
CA GLN A 49 5.03 9.82 8.57
C GLN A 49 5.00 8.33 8.21
N LEU A 50 4.24 7.97 7.17
CA LEU A 50 4.02 6.60 6.69
C LEU A 50 4.75 6.31 5.37
N LEU A 51 5.29 7.35 4.72
CA LEU A 51 6.15 7.22 3.56
C LEU A 51 7.41 6.43 3.94
N ASP A 52 7.81 5.47 3.10
CA ASP A 52 8.90 4.53 3.36
C ASP A 52 8.74 3.64 4.62
N ARG A 53 7.52 3.57 5.19
CA ARG A 53 7.21 2.73 6.36
C ARG A 53 6.19 1.62 6.08
N ALA A 54 5.28 1.82 5.14
CA ALA A 54 4.26 0.84 4.77
C ALA A 54 4.03 0.81 3.25
N CYS A 55 3.85 -0.39 2.67
CA CYS A 55 3.54 -0.51 1.24
C CYS A 55 2.07 -0.13 0.96
N LEU A 56 1.82 0.46 -0.22
CA LEU A 56 0.46 0.63 -0.77
C LEU A 56 -0.13 -0.72 -1.18
N CYS A 57 -1.45 -0.85 -1.25
CA CYS A 57 -2.09 -1.99 -1.91
C CYS A 57 -2.23 -1.76 -3.43
N PRO A 58 -2.45 -2.80 -4.26
CA PRO A 58 -2.57 -2.66 -5.72
C PRO A 58 -3.62 -1.63 -6.15
N ARG A 59 -4.74 -1.55 -5.43
CA ARG A 59 -5.82 -0.60 -5.71
C ARG A 59 -5.37 0.85 -5.48
N CYS A 60 -4.82 1.11 -4.30
CA CYS A 60 -4.35 2.43 -3.92
C CYS A 60 -3.16 2.86 -4.78
N ALA A 61 -2.26 1.95 -5.11
CA ALA A 61 -1.13 2.21 -5.99
C ALA A 61 -1.55 2.59 -7.42
N GLN A 62 -2.76 2.24 -7.86
CA GLN A 62 -3.35 2.62 -9.14
C GLN A 62 -4.24 3.87 -9.05
N SER A 63 -4.28 4.55 -7.89
CA SER A 63 -5.17 5.69 -7.62
C SER A 63 -6.65 5.43 -7.91
N LEU A 64 -7.09 4.17 -7.82
CA LEU A 64 -8.49 3.85 -8.09
C LEU A 64 -9.37 4.51 -7.02
N PRO A 65 -10.52 5.11 -7.42
CA PRO A 65 -11.47 5.68 -6.46
C PRO A 65 -11.93 4.61 -5.46
N PRO A 66 -12.38 4.99 -4.24
CA PRO A 66 -13.04 4.04 -3.33
C PRO A 66 -14.28 3.44 -4.01
N ASP A 67 -14.68 2.22 -3.64
CA ASP A 67 -15.78 1.46 -4.29
C ASP A 67 -17.17 2.04 -3.94
N ASP A 68 -17.19 3.27 -3.41
CA ASP A 68 -18.35 3.97 -2.90
C ASP A 68 -18.58 5.23 -3.74
N GLU A 69 -18.75 5.06 -5.04
CA GLU A 69 -19.49 6.01 -5.87
C GLU A 69 -20.22 5.22 -6.98
N PRO A 70 -21.54 5.01 -6.86
CA PRO A 70 -22.33 4.51 -7.98
C PRO A 70 -22.50 5.66 -8.99
N ALA A 71 -22.18 5.37 -10.26
CA ALA A 71 -22.61 6.18 -11.40
C ALA A 71 -24.14 6.14 -11.56
#